data_AF-A0A7Y2GUV1-F1
#
_entry.id   AF-A0A7Y2GUV1-F1
#
_cell.length_a   1.000
_cell.length_b   1.000
_cell.length_c   1.000
_cell.angle_alpha   90.00
_cell.angle_beta   90.00
_cell.angle_gamma   90.00
#
_symmetry.space_group_name_H-M   'P 1'
#
loop_
_entity.id
_entity.type
_entity.pdbx_description
1 polymer ?
#
loop_
_entity_poly.entity_id
_entity_poly.type
_entity_poly.pdbx_seq_one_letter_code
_entity_poly.pdbx_strand_id
1 'polypeptide(L)'
;MRIKSSCKLLFLILLAFSISGLAQSKKNARPGDTDKPKKETPPIESKKKPPVYFYEFEKPEFLIARIRIEHDENGLGKIAFQKKDFENDIVEPLNLSSATIKKLKTNWGELNFLDSEEDYQSKREYPHLGTMRISMKKEKRARTAEFNWTDNPAARALVDEYRKIANKFVWMFDINTARQNQPLESPKIMRRLDTFLSRNAISDPEQMLPFLKELSDDERIPLISRNHASRIAKKIEDAKKRNEIIDKE
;
A
#
# COMPACT_ATOMS: atom_id res chain seq x y z
N MET A 1 -10.38 -37.98 52.80
CA MET A 1 -10.07 -37.88 54.25
C MET A 1 -8.56 -37.75 54.40
N ARG A 2 -8.08 -36.62 54.97
CA ARG A 2 -6.86 -36.46 55.83
C ARG A 2 -5.51 -37.02 55.30
N ILE A 3 -4.35 -36.34 55.26
CA ILE A 3 -3.62 -35.36 56.09
C ILE A 3 -2.40 -34.94 55.22
N LYS A 4 -2.12 -33.66 54.93
CA LYS A 4 -1.41 -32.61 55.69
C LYS A 4 0.12 -32.79 55.88
N SER A 5 0.79 -31.63 55.74
CA SER A 5 2.09 -31.21 56.29
C SER A 5 3.33 -31.52 55.46
N SER A 6 4.38 -30.69 55.35
CA SER A 6 4.73 -29.29 55.67
C SER A 6 6.25 -29.33 55.84
N CYS A 7 7.03 -28.49 55.16
CA CYS A 7 8.27 -27.98 55.76
C CYS A 7 8.77 -26.72 55.04
N LYS A 8 8.98 -25.67 55.85
CA LYS A 8 9.58 -24.38 55.49
C LYS A 8 11.10 -24.53 55.46
N LEU A 9 11.79 -23.75 54.63
CA LEU A 9 13.00 -23.07 55.10
C LEU A 9 13.29 -21.79 54.33
N LEU A 10 13.59 -20.76 55.13
CA LEU A 10 13.93 -19.38 54.82
C LEU A 10 15.47 -19.28 54.77
N PHE A 11 16.06 -18.55 53.83
CA PHE A 11 17.41 -18.00 54.01
C PHE A 11 17.58 -16.66 53.30
N LEU A 12 18.37 -15.81 53.95
CA LEU A 12 18.46 -14.36 53.85
C LEU A 12 19.90 -13.99 53.38
N ILE A 13 20.02 -12.88 52.63
CA ILE A 13 21.19 -11.97 52.44
C ILE A 13 22.38 -12.43 51.60
N LEU A 14 22.71 -11.64 50.54
CA LEU A 14 24.03 -10.98 50.41
C LEU A 14 24.02 -9.84 49.37
N LEU A 15 24.50 -8.67 49.83
CA LEU A 15 24.89 -7.51 49.05
C LEU A 15 26.13 -7.83 48.18
N ALA A 16 26.20 -7.24 46.98
CA ALA A 16 27.46 -7.00 46.30
C ALA A 16 27.45 -5.63 45.62
N PHE A 17 28.28 -4.72 46.14
CA PHE A 17 28.73 -3.51 45.47
C PHE A 17 29.86 -3.88 44.49
N SER A 18 29.87 -3.29 43.30
CA SER A 18 31.11 -3.09 42.53
C SER A 18 30.97 -1.84 41.65
N ILE A 19 31.81 -0.86 41.95
CA ILE A 19 32.14 0.33 41.15
C ILE A 19 33.28 -0.08 40.22
N SER A 20 33.23 0.34 38.94
CA SER A 20 34.37 0.90 38.17
C SER A 20 34.07 0.98 36.68
N GLY A 21 34.49 2.08 36.04
CA GLY A 21 34.94 2.05 34.65
C GLY A 21 34.45 3.18 33.75
N LEU A 22 35.23 4.26 33.67
CA LEU A 22 35.17 5.30 32.63
C LEU A 22 35.24 4.70 31.22
N ALA A 23 34.45 5.24 30.29
CA ALA A 23 34.81 5.34 28.88
C ALA A 23 34.49 6.74 28.37
N GLN A 24 35.51 7.59 28.31
CA GLN A 24 35.51 8.81 27.52
C GLN A 24 35.59 8.44 26.04
N SER A 25 34.61 8.86 25.25
CA SER A 25 34.77 9.02 23.80
C SER A 25 34.75 10.51 23.47
N LYS A 26 35.86 10.98 22.89
CA LYS A 26 36.06 12.34 22.36
C LYS A 26 35.67 12.38 20.88
N LYS A 27 35.02 13.50 20.48
CA LYS A 27 34.93 14.14 19.14
C LYS A 27 33.98 13.45 18.11
N ASN A 28 33.07 14.13 17.41
CA ASN A 28 33.02 15.52 16.91
C ASN A 28 31.60 16.12 16.99
N ALA A 29 31.46 17.31 17.58
CA ALA A 29 30.29 18.16 17.39
C ALA A 29 30.54 19.12 16.23
N ARG A 30 29.56 19.24 15.31
CA ARG A 30 29.55 20.25 14.24
C ARG A 30 28.71 21.45 14.71
N PRO A 31 29.23 22.68 14.77
CA PRO A 31 28.44 23.86 15.10
C PRO A 31 27.80 24.46 13.85
N GLY A 32 26.52 24.83 13.97
CA GLY A 32 25.83 25.72 13.03
C GLY A 32 24.60 25.09 12.40
N ASP A 33 23.49 25.05 13.14
CA ASP A 33 22.17 25.10 12.52
C ASP A 33 21.40 26.21 13.26
N THR A 34 21.36 27.38 12.64
CA THR A 34 20.59 28.51 13.14
C THR A 34 19.12 28.23 12.94
N ASP A 35 18.41 28.21 14.06
CA ASP A 35 16.95 28.24 14.18
C ASP A 35 16.32 29.14 13.12
N LYS A 36 15.66 28.53 12.14
CA LYS A 36 14.55 29.14 11.42
C LYS A 36 13.30 28.30 11.68
N PRO A 37 12.26 28.88 12.32
CA PRO A 37 11.03 28.15 12.56
C PRO A 37 10.39 27.77 11.22
N LYS A 38 10.32 26.46 10.97
CA LYS A 38 9.57 25.88 9.86
C LYS A 38 8.10 26.25 10.09
N LYS A 39 7.57 27.16 9.27
CA LYS A 39 6.13 27.44 9.20
C LYS A 39 5.43 26.12 8.88
N GLU A 40 4.87 25.49 9.91
CA GLU A 40 3.88 24.44 9.77
C GLU A 40 2.70 25.05 9.02
N THR A 41 2.55 24.62 7.78
CA THR A 41 1.32 24.87 7.04
C THR A 41 0.26 24.00 7.70
N PRO A 42 -0.84 24.55 8.24
CA PRO A 42 -1.86 23.74 8.89
C PRO A 42 -2.41 22.72 7.89
N PRO A 43 -2.69 21.48 8.31
CA PRO A 43 -3.33 20.49 7.47
C PRO A 43 -4.65 21.07 6.97
N ILE A 44 -4.85 21.07 5.64
CA ILE A 44 -6.17 21.33 5.06
C ILE A 44 -7.05 20.16 5.50
N GLU A 45 -7.78 20.36 6.59
CA GLU A 45 -8.78 19.43 7.08
C GLU A 45 -10.01 19.51 6.17
N SER A 46 -9.88 18.99 4.94
CA SER A 46 -11.04 18.73 4.09
C SER A 46 -11.89 17.69 4.82
N LYS A 47 -13.11 18.05 5.23
CA LYS A 47 -14.09 17.13 5.84
C LYS A 47 -14.13 15.81 5.05
N LYS A 48 -13.46 14.77 5.54
CA LYS A 48 -13.42 13.46 4.89
C LYS A 48 -14.85 12.91 4.88
N LYS A 49 -15.40 12.72 3.68
CA LYS A 49 -16.67 12.03 3.51
C LYS A 49 -16.49 10.56 3.92
N PRO A 50 -17.55 9.89 4.42
CA PRO A 50 -17.47 8.47 4.71
C PRO A 50 -17.16 7.67 3.43
N PRO A 51 -16.39 6.57 3.53
CA PRO A 51 -16.11 5.71 2.38
C PRO A 51 -17.41 5.06 1.87
N VAL A 52 -17.52 4.98 0.54
CA VAL A 52 -18.68 4.43 -0.17
C VAL A 52 -18.34 3.10 -0.84
N TYR A 53 -17.13 2.98 -1.37
CA TYR A 53 -16.67 1.80 -2.09
C TYR A 53 -15.57 1.10 -1.32
N PHE A 54 -15.64 -0.23 -1.30
CA PHE A 54 -14.69 -1.08 -0.59
C PHE A 54 -14.28 -2.24 -1.48
N TYR A 55 -13.00 -2.55 -1.46
CA TYR A 55 -12.43 -3.73 -2.08
C TYR A 55 -11.52 -4.43 -1.08
N GLU A 56 -11.62 -5.74 -1.00
CA GLU A 56 -10.71 -6.57 -0.22
C GLU A 56 -10.24 -7.76 -1.05
N PHE A 57 -8.98 -8.10 -0.87
CA PHE A 57 -8.36 -9.32 -1.38
C PHE A 57 -7.74 -10.06 -0.20
N GLU A 58 -7.88 -11.38 -0.17
CA GLU A 58 -7.30 -12.23 0.87
C GLU A 58 -6.77 -13.55 0.30
N LYS A 59 -5.50 -13.85 0.61
CA LYS A 59 -4.83 -15.12 0.36
C LYS A 59 -3.66 -15.30 1.33
N PRO A 60 -3.85 -15.95 2.50
CA PRO A 60 -2.84 -16.02 3.56
C PRO A 60 -1.48 -16.56 3.14
N GLU A 61 -1.43 -17.43 2.13
CA GLU A 61 -0.18 -18.02 1.65
C GLU A 61 0.66 -17.07 0.79
N PHE A 62 0.09 -15.95 0.33
CA PHE A 62 0.79 -14.99 -0.54
C PHE A 62 1.68 -14.05 0.27
N LEU A 63 2.70 -13.49 -0.40
CA LEU A 63 3.56 -12.48 0.19
C LEU A 63 2.76 -11.23 0.62
N ILE A 64 1.78 -10.86 -0.20
CA ILE A 64 0.74 -9.88 0.14
C ILE A 64 -0.51 -10.69 0.52
N ALA A 65 -0.69 -10.93 1.81
CA ALA A 65 -1.72 -11.82 2.32
C ALA A 65 -3.11 -11.18 2.28
N ARG A 66 -3.19 -9.87 2.48
CA ARG A 66 -4.44 -9.12 2.45
C ARG A 66 -4.24 -7.72 1.87
N ILE A 67 -5.22 -7.25 1.11
CA ILE A 67 -5.32 -5.85 0.64
C ILE A 67 -6.73 -5.36 0.96
N ARG A 68 -6.85 -4.15 1.47
CA ARG A 68 -8.12 -3.44 1.68
C ARG A 68 -8.02 -2.04 1.10
N ILE A 69 -8.96 -1.68 0.25
CA ILE A 69 -9.10 -0.34 -0.32
C ILE A 69 -10.46 0.17 0.08
N GLU A 70 -10.52 1.36 0.65
CA GLU A 70 -11.77 2.10 0.89
C GLU A 70 -11.63 3.52 0.33
N HIS A 71 -12.67 4.00 -0.33
CA HIS A 71 -12.70 5.39 -0.81
C HIS A 71 -14.11 5.95 -0.91
N ASP A 72 -14.22 7.27 -0.86
CA ASP A 72 -15.44 8.01 -1.10
C ASP A 72 -15.76 8.13 -2.60
N GLU A 73 -16.83 8.86 -2.94
CA GLU A 73 -17.24 9.08 -4.33
C GLU A 73 -16.26 9.94 -5.16
N ASN A 74 -15.32 10.60 -4.50
CA ASN A 74 -14.28 11.43 -5.10
C ASN A 74 -12.92 10.73 -5.13
N GLY A 75 -12.86 9.44 -4.74
CA GLY A 75 -11.63 8.66 -4.76
C GLY A 75 -10.65 8.99 -3.63
N LEU A 76 -11.10 9.72 -2.59
CA LEU A 76 -10.32 9.96 -1.38
C LEU A 76 -10.59 8.84 -0.38
N GLY A 77 -9.53 8.32 0.23
CA GLY A 77 -9.67 7.24 1.20
C GLY A 77 -8.36 6.72 1.73
N LYS A 78 -8.27 5.39 1.89
CA LYS A 78 -7.05 4.71 2.31
C LYS A 78 -6.93 3.34 1.66
N ILE A 79 -5.69 2.88 1.58
CA ILE A 79 -5.35 1.51 1.27
C ILE A 79 -4.59 0.92 2.46
N ALA A 80 -4.91 -0.31 2.81
CA ALA A 80 -4.19 -1.11 3.79
C ALA A 80 -3.74 -2.42 3.14
N PHE A 81 -2.54 -2.90 3.42
CA PHE A 81 -2.13 -4.23 2.99
C PHE A 81 -1.26 -4.91 4.04
N GLN A 82 -1.45 -6.21 4.16
CA GLN A 82 -0.71 -7.07 5.07
C GLN A 82 0.32 -7.88 4.30
N LYS A 83 1.59 -7.73 4.67
CA LYS A 83 2.67 -8.58 4.18
C LYS A 83 2.89 -9.73 5.14
N LYS A 84 3.22 -10.92 4.62
CA LYS A 84 3.41 -12.13 5.43
C LYS A 84 4.40 -11.97 6.58
N ASP A 85 5.46 -11.18 6.37
CA ASP A 85 6.53 -10.96 7.35
C ASP A 85 6.29 -9.72 8.23
N PHE A 86 5.10 -9.11 8.17
CA PHE A 86 4.74 -7.91 8.93
C PHE A 86 3.55 -8.21 9.84
N GLU A 87 3.69 -7.91 11.13
CA GLU A 87 2.61 -8.12 12.12
C GLU A 87 1.43 -7.17 11.91
N ASN A 88 1.71 -5.93 11.47
CA ASN A 88 0.72 -4.87 11.32
C ASN A 88 0.43 -4.56 9.85
N ASP A 89 -0.80 -4.12 9.58
CA ASP A 89 -1.19 -3.58 8.29
C ASP A 89 -0.38 -2.32 7.97
N ILE A 90 0.10 -2.23 6.73
CA ILE A 90 0.70 -1.01 6.18
C ILE A 90 -0.45 -0.18 5.61
N VAL A 91 -0.65 1.03 6.12
CA VAL A 91 -1.78 1.90 5.77
C VAL A 91 -1.28 3.18 5.13
N GLU A 92 -1.77 3.48 3.92
CA GLU A 92 -1.41 4.67 3.15
C GLU A 92 -2.66 5.46 2.74
N PRO A 93 -2.59 6.80 2.67
CA PRO A 93 -3.68 7.60 2.13
C PRO A 93 -3.89 7.31 0.65
N LEU A 94 -5.15 7.27 0.23
CA LEU A 94 -5.54 7.04 -1.15
C LEU A 94 -6.14 8.30 -1.76
N ASN A 95 -5.67 8.66 -2.95
CA ASN A 95 -6.25 9.69 -3.79
C ASN A 95 -6.24 9.21 -5.24
N LEU A 96 -7.40 8.84 -5.77
CA LEU A 96 -7.54 8.32 -7.13
C LEU A 96 -7.71 9.46 -8.14
N SER A 97 -7.19 9.28 -9.37
CA SER A 97 -7.46 10.24 -10.44
C SER A 97 -8.93 10.21 -10.87
N SER A 98 -9.39 11.30 -11.49
CA SER A 98 -10.73 11.37 -12.08
C SER A 98 -10.96 10.27 -13.13
N ALA A 99 -9.94 9.94 -13.93
CA ALA A 99 -10.00 8.88 -14.93
C ALA A 99 -10.23 7.50 -14.29
N THR A 100 -9.53 7.21 -13.19
CA THR A 100 -9.68 5.95 -12.46
C THR A 100 -11.03 5.87 -11.75
N ILE A 101 -11.47 6.95 -11.12
CA ILE A 101 -12.81 7.02 -10.52
C ILE A 101 -13.90 6.81 -11.57
N LYS A 102 -13.75 7.39 -12.78
CA LYS A 102 -14.69 7.19 -13.89
C LYS A 102 -14.80 5.72 -14.25
N LYS A 103 -13.68 5.01 -14.43
CA LYS A 103 -13.66 3.56 -14.72
C LYS A 103 -14.35 2.75 -13.62
N LEU A 104 -14.02 3.01 -12.36
CA LEU A 104 -14.64 2.32 -11.23
C LEU A 104 -16.15 2.56 -11.19
N LYS A 105 -16.60 3.80 -11.36
CA LYS A 105 -18.03 4.15 -11.38
C LYS A 105 -18.76 3.51 -12.55
N THR A 106 -18.15 3.44 -13.73
CA THR A 106 -18.70 2.72 -14.89
C THR A 106 -18.95 1.25 -14.54
N ASN A 107 -17.93 0.54 -14.05
CA ASN A 107 -18.07 -0.87 -13.70
C ASN A 107 -19.10 -1.09 -12.57
N TRP A 108 -19.07 -0.26 -11.52
CA TRP A 108 -20.07 -0.32 -10.44
C TRP A 108 -21.50 -0.06 -10.93
N GLY A 109 -21.66 0.85 -11.92
CA GLY A 109 -22.93 1.15 -12.56
C GLY A 109 -23.43 0.00 -13.44
N GLU A 110 -22.56 -0.62 -14.23
CA GLU A 110 -22.88 -1.80 -15.06
C GLU A 110 -23.37 -2.99 -14.22
N LEU A 111 -22.82 -3.15 -13.02
CA LEU A 111 -23.26 -4.18 -12.07
C LEU A 111 -24.63 -3.89 -11.45
N ASN A 112 -25.15 -2.66 -11.58
CA ASN A 112 -26.30 -2.17 -10.83
C ASN A 112 -26.24 -2.58 -9.34
N PHE A 113 -25.05 -2.44 -8.75
CA PHE A 113 -24.61 -3.36 -7.70
C PHE A 113 -25.53 -3.41 -6.47
N LEU A 114 -26.02 -2.26 -6.00
CA LEU A 114 -26.89 -2.20 -4.82
C LEU A 114 -28.28 -2.81 -5.02
N ASP A 115 -28.73 -2.90 -6.28
CA ASP A 115 -30.05 -3.39 -6.66
C ASP A 115 -29.97 -4.78 -7.32
N SER A 116 -28.76 -5.31 -7.51
CA SER A 116 -28.50 -6.63 -8.06
C SER A 116 -28.45 -7.69 -6.96
N GLU A 117 -28.99 -8.88 -7.25
CA GLU A 117 -28.87 -10.09 -6.41
C GLU A 117 -27.89 -11.11 -7.03
N GLU A 118 -27.21 -10.75 -8.13
CA GLU A 118 -26.32 -11.65 -8.88
C GLU A 118 -25.18 -12.18 -8.00
N ASP A 119 -25.02 -13.50 -7.94
CA ASP A 119 -23.79 -14.11 -7.43
C ASP A 119 -22.70 -14.02 -8.50
N TYR A 120 -21.65 -13.27 -8.20
CA TYR A 120 -20.54 -13.07 -9.13
C TYR A 120 -19.57 -14.25 -9.16
N GLN A 121 -19.68 -15.22 -8.25
CA GLN A 121 -18.87 -16.42 -8.29
C GLN A 121 -19.22 -17.26 -9.52
N SER A 122 -18.21 -17.58 -10.33
CA SER A 122 -18.42 -18.48 -11.46
C SER A 122 -18.60 -19.93 -11.01
N LYS A 123 -19.13 -20.78 -11.89
CA LYS A 123 -19.19 -22.23 -11.67
C LYS A 123 -17.82 -22.87 -11.42
N ARG A 124 -16.75 -22.24 -11.89
CA ARG A 124 -15.37 -22.69 -11.65
C ARG A 124 -14.83 -21.97 -10.43
N GLU A 125 -14.24 -22.73 -9.53
CA GLU A 125 -13.57 -22.17 -8.36
C GLU A 125 -12.07 -22.27 -8.53
N TYR A 126 -11.38 -21.18 -8.20
CA TYR A 126 -9.93 -21.12 -8.17
C TYR A 126 -9.42 -20.59 -6.81
N PRO A 127 -9.54 -21.37 -5.72
CA PRO A 127 -9.17 -20.90 -4.36
C PRO A 127 -7.69 -20.53 -4.21
N HIS A 128 -6.84 -21.04 -5.11
CA HIS A 128 -5.42 -20.71 -5.16
C HIS A 128 -5.15 -19.26 -5.62
N LEU A 129 -6.11 -18.61 -6.29
CA LEU A 129 -6.00 -17.21 -6.71
C LEU A 129 -6.32 -16.21 -5.60
N GLY A 130 -6.90 -16.68 -4.49
CA GLY A 130 -7.39 -15.85 -3.40
C GLY A 130 -8.85 -15.43 -3.57
N THR A 131 -9.37 -14.89 -2.48
CA THR A 131 -10.76 -14.44 -2.38
C THR A 131 -10.80 -12.94 -2.53
N MET A 132 -11.74 -12.46 -3.34
CA MET A 132 -11.99 -11.03 -3.56
C MET A 132 -13.37 -10.70 -3.01
N ARG A 133 -13.46 -9.54 -2.38
CA ARG A 133 -14.70 -9.01 -1.85
C ARG A 133 -14.87 -7.59 -2.33
N ILE A 134 -16.02 -7.30 -2.91
CA ILE A 134 -16.41 -5.96 -3.31
C ILE A 134 -17.62 -5.55 -2.49
N SER A 135 -17.60 -4.35 -1.93
CA SER A 135 -18.74 -3.82 -1.17
C SER A 135 -19.01 -2.37 -1.53
N MET A 136 -20.28 -2.00 -1.46
CA MET A 136 -20.75 -0.63 -1.63
C MET A 136 -21.69 -0.27 -0.50
N LYS A 137 -21.50 0.91 0.08
CA LYS A 137 -22.37 1.50 1.10
C LYS A 137 -22.78 2.89 0.67
N LYS A 138 -24.05 3.06 0.31
CA LYS A 138 -24.61 4.36 -0.08
C LYS A 138 -25.90 4.61 0.68
N GLU A 139 -25.93 5.72 1.42
CA GLU A 139 -27.06 6.11 2.26
C GLU A 139 -27.44 5.00 3.26
N LYS A 140 -28.62 4.40 3.09
CA LYS A 140 -29.14 3.30 3.93
C LYS A 140 -28.98 1.92 3.28
N ARG A 141 -28.41 1.83 2.08
CA ARG A 141 -28.19 0.58 1.36
C ARG A 141 -26.73 0.15 1.46
N ALA A 142 -26.52 -1.15 1.66
CA ALA A 142 -25.21 -1.75 1.63
C ALA A 142 -25.29 -3.15 1.02
N ARG A 143 -24.30 -3.49 0.20
CA ARG A 143 -24.16 -4.84 -0.36
C ARG A 143 -22.68 -5.24 -0.34
N THR A 144 -22.43 -6.52 -0.12
CA THR A 144 -21.13 -7.15 -0.22
C THR A 144 -21.27 -8.39 -1.10
N ALA A 145 -20.34 -8.60 -2.01
CA ALA A 145 -20.22 -9.83 -2.77
C ALA A 145 -18.80 -10.38 -2.68
N GLU A 146 -18.67 -11.69 -2.67
CA GLU A 146 -17.40 -12.41 -2.49
C GLU A 146 -17.26 -13.47 -3.57
N PHE A 147 -16.07 -13.56 -4.17
CA PHE A 147 -15.78 -14.55 -5.21
C PHE A 147 -14.26 -14.75 -5.35
N ASN A 148 -13.84 -15.93 -5.78
CA ASN A 148 -12.46 -16.21 -6.19
C ASN A 148 -12.26 -16.11 -7.71
N TRP A 149 -13.35 -16.20 -8.47
CA TRP A 149 -13.37 -16.04 -9.91
C TRP A 149 -14.76 -15.62 -10.37
N THR A 150 -14.82 -14.75 -11.39
CA THR A 150 -16.07 -14.27 -11.96
C THR A 150 -16.02 -14.28 -13.47
N ASP A 151 -17.12 -14.68 -14.12
CA ASP A 151 -17.31 -14.56 -15.57
C ASP A 151 -18.05 -13.25 -15.94
N ASN A 152 -18.51 -12.48 -14.95
CA ASN A 152 -19.11 -11.17 -15.18
C ASN A 152 -18.01 -10.17 -15.59
N PRO A 153 -18.08 -9.56 -16.80
CA PRO A 153 -17.03 -8.71 -17.31
C PRO A 153 -16.84 -7.43 -16.49
N ALA A 154 -17.91 -6.84 -15.98
CA ALA A 154 -17.86 -5.63 -15.16
C ALA A 154 -17.23 -5.91 -13.79
N ALA A 155 -17.60 -7.03 -13.14
CA ALA A 155 -17.00 -7.45 -11.87
C ALA A 155 -15.50 -7.75 -12.03
N ARG A 156 -15.12 -8.41 -13.14
CA ARG A 156 -13.71 -8.66 -13.48
C ARG A 156 -12.95 -7.35 -13.69
N ALA A 157 -13.47 -6.46 -14.53
CA ALA A 157 -12.86 -5.16 -14.80
C ALA A 157 -12.71 -4.30 -13.53
N LEU A 158 -13.71 -4.35 -12.63
CA LEU A 158 -13.69 -3.64 -11.36
C LEU A 158 -12.55 -4.12 -10.45
N VAL A 159 -12.48 -5.43 -10.22
CA VAL A 159 -11.42 -6.03 -9.41
C VAL A 159 -10.04 -5.79 -10.01
N ASP A 160 -9.91 -5.93 -11.33
CA ASP A 160 -8.63 -5.73 -12.00
C ASP A 160 -8.16 -4.28 -11.86
N GLU A 161 -9.05 -3.29 -11.91
CA GLU A 161 -8.69 -1.89 -11.63
C GLU A 161 -8.26 -1.70 -10.17
N TYR A 162 -8.96 -2.30 -9.19
CA TYR A 162 -8.53 -2.26 -7.79
C TYR A 162 -7.17 -2.91 -7.56
N ARG A 163 -6.86 -4.03 -8.23
CA ARG A 163 -5.54 -4.67 -8.19
C ARG A 163 -4.46 -3.75 -8.75
N LYS A 164 -4.73 -3.04 -9.85
CA LYS A 164 -3.80 -2.05 -10.42
C LYS A 164 -3.53 -0.89 -9.46
N ILE A 165 -4.56 -0.43 -8.74
CA ILE A 165 -4.41 0.56 -7.68
C ILE A 165 -3.50 -0.01 -6.59
N ALA A 166 -3.77 -1.22 -6.09
CA ALA A 166 -2.98 -1.85 -5.04
C ALA A 166 -1.51 -2.07 -5.43
N ASN A 167 -1.27 -2.54 -6.66
CA ASN A 167 0.07 -2.78 -7.19
C ASN A 167 0.96 -1.55 -7.06
N LYS A 168 0.43 -0.33 -7.33
CA LYS A 168 1.16 0.93 -7.16
C LYS A 168 1.71 1.09 -5.74
N PHE A 169 0.87 0.91 -4.74
CA PHE A 169 1.24 1.15 -3.33
C PHE A 169 2.18 0.09 -2.79
N VAL A 170 1.90 -1.19 -3.07
CA VAL A 170 2.81 -2.30 -2.70
C VAL A 170 4.20 -2.04 -3.29
N TRP A 171 4.24 -1.54 -4.52
CA TRP A 171 5.49 -1.20 -5.17
C TRP A 171 6.27 -0.05 -4.53
N MET A 172 5.59 1.06 -4.27
CA MET A 172 6.19 2.21 -3.61
C MET A 172 6.75 1.81 -2.24
N PHE A 173 6.00 0.96 -1.51
CA PHE A 173 6.45 0.41 -0.25
C PHE A 173 7.69 -0.49 -0.39
N ASP A 174 7.70 -1.43 -1.34
CA ASP A 174 8.81 -2.35 -1.54
C ASP A 174 10.10 -1.60 -1.92
N ILE A 175 10.03 -0.59 -2.79
CA ILE A 175 11.20 0.25 -3.11
C ILE A 175 11.66 1.02 -1.87
N ASN A 176 10.74 1.65 -1.13
CA ASN A 176 11.10 2.41 0.07
C ASN A 176 11.79 1.53 1.11
N THR A 177 11.30 0.31 1.30
CA THR A 177 11.89 -0.68 2.20
C THR A 177 13.28 -1.10 1.73
N ALA A 178 13.44 -1.42 0.43
CA ALA A 178 14.74 -1.80 -0.12
C ALA A 178 15.76 -0.66 -0.01
N ARG A 179 15.35 0.57 -0.32
CA ARG A 179 16.19 1.77 -0.20
C ARG A 179 16.72 2.01 1.21
N GLN A 180 15.95 1.63 2.23
CA GLN A 180 16.34 1.79 3.64
C GLN A 180 17.16 0.61 4.16
N ASN A 181 16.77 -0.62 3.81
CA ASN A 181 17.26 -1.82 4.47
C ASN A 181 18.17 -2.69 3.58
N GLN A 182 17.93 -2.72 2.27
CA GLN A 182 18.63 -3.58 1.30
C GLN A 182 18.80 -2.89 -0.07
N PRO A 183 19.60 -1.81 -0.18
CA PRO A 183 19.63 -0.98 -1.39
C PRO A 183 20.02 -1.76 -2.66
N LEU A 184 20.79 -2.84 -2.50
CA LEU A 184 21.23 -3.73 -3.59
C LEU A 184 20.08 -4.52 -4.24
N GLU A 185 18.91 -4.65 -3.60
CA GLU A 185 17.72 -5.28 -4.22
C GLU A 185 16.96 -4.32 -5.16
N SER A 186 17.19 -3.01 -5.04
CA SER A 186 16.51 -1.98 -5.84
C SER A 186 16.54 -2.23 -7.36
N PRO A 187 17.62 -2.72 -8.00
CA PRO A 187 17.64 -2.99 -9.44
C PRO A 187 16.64 -4.09 -9.86
N LYS A 188 16.53 -5.15 -9.06
CA LYS A 188 15.62 -6.28 -9.31
C LYS A 188 14.19 -5.87 -9.09
N ILE A 189 13.95 -5.09 -8.05
CA ILE A 189 12.69 -4.41 -7.81
C ILE A 189 12.40 -3.61 -9.09
N MET A 190 13.10 -2.51 -9.43
CA MET A 190 12.81 -1.65 -10.59
C MET A 190 12.48 -2.36 -11.92
N ARG A 191 13.17 -3.46 -12.26
CA ARG A 191 12.83 -4.29 -13.45
C ARG A 191 11.42 -4.86 -13.44
N ARG A 192 10.95 -5.30 -12.28
CA ARG A 192 9.57 -5.75 -12.11
C ARG A 192 8.59 -4.58 -12.32
N LEU A 193 8.91 -3.35 -11.88
CA LEU A 193 8.00 -2.19 -12.04
C LEU A 193 7.84 -1.84 -13.50
N ASP A 194 8.95 -1.83 -14.25
CA ASP A 194 8.91 -1.63 -15.70
C ASP A 194 8.01 -2.69 -16.37
N THR A 195 8.05 -3.95 -15.90
CA THR A 195 7.14 -5.01 -16.37
C THR A 195 5.67 -4.69 -16.05
N PHE A 196 5.35 -4.28 -14.82
CA PHE A 196 3.98 -3.90 -14.45
C PHE A 196 3.46 -2.72 -15.29
N LEU A 197 4.28 -1.70 -15.51
CA LEU A 197 3.92 -0.56 -16.34
C LEU A 197 3.72 -0.96 -17.80
N SER A 198 4.61 -1.79 -18.35
CA SER A 198 4.50 -2.26 -19.75
C SER A 198 3.23 -3.06 -20.04
N ARG A 199 2.67 -3.74 -19.03
CA ARG A 199 1.45 -4.54 -19.12
C ARG A 199 0.19 -3.81 -18.64
N ASN A 200 0.27 -2.50 -18.43
CA ASN A 200 -0.86 -1.69 -17.92
C ASN A 200 -1.42 -2.23 -16.59
N ALA A 201 -0.54 -2.69 -15.70
CA ALA A 201 -0.89 -3.32 -14.43
C ALA A 201 -0.75 -2.37 -13.22
N ILE A 202 -0.65 -1.06 -13.46
CA ILE A 202 -0.61 0.01 -12.45
C ILE A 202 -1.62 1.08 -12.84
N SER A 203 -2.44 1.49 -11.88
CA SER A 203 -3.41 2.58 -12.06
C SER A 203 -2.78 3.89 -11.59
N ASP A 204 -3.11 4.99 -12.27
CA ASP A 204 -2.57 6.34 -12.03
C ASP A 204 -1.02 6.39 -11.98
N PRO A 205 -0.31 5.89 -13.01
CA PRO A 205 1.16 5.86 -12.99
C PRO A 205 1.79 7.25 -12.84
N GLU A 206 1.09 8.30 -13.27
CA GLU A 206 1.54 9.70 -13.13
C GLU A 206 1.77 10.12 -11.68
N GLN A 207 1.04 9.55 -10.73
CA GLN A 207 1.21 9.85 -9.31
C GLN A 207 2.56 9.35 -8.76
N MET A 208 3.22 8.44 -9.48
CA MET A 208 4.55 7.94 -9.13
C MET A 208 5.67 8.87 -9.58
N LEU A 209 5.39 9.89 -10.41
CA LEU A 209 6.43 10.76 -10.97
C LEU A 209 7.29 11.47 -9.91
N PRO A 210 6.73 12.07 -8.84
CA PRO A 210 7.55 12.69 -7.80
C PRO A 210 8.49 11.68 -7.13
N PHE A 211 7.96 10.48 -6.84
CA PHE A 211 8.72 9.40 -6.23
C PHE A 211 9.83 8.87 -7.13
N LEU A 212 9.56 8.70 -8.42
CA LEU A 212 10.57 8.23 -9.38
C LEU A 212 11.67 9.27 -9.61
N LYS A 213 11.34 10.57 -9.56
CA LYS A 213 12.32 11.66 -9.63
C LYS A 213 13.21 11.69 -8.38
N GLU A 214 12.62 11.55 -7.20
CA GLU A 214 13.38 11.40 -5.95
C GLU A 214 14.36 10.22 -6.04
N LEU A 215 13.89 9.07 -6.55
CA LEU A 215 14.72 7.87 -6.70
C LEU A 215 15.83 8.02 -7.74
N SER A 216 15.65 8.83 -8.79
CA SER A 216 16.73 9.04 -9.76
C SER A 216 17.91 9.82 -9.19
N ASP A 217 17.66 10.64 -8.18
CA ASP A 217 18.69 11.46 -7.53
C ASP A 217 19.22 10.81 -6.23
N ASP A 218 18.70 9.65 -5.85
CA ASP A 218 19.03 9.00 -4.58
C ASP A 218 20.35 8.22 -4.63
N GLU A 219 21.42 8.81 -4.11
CA GLU A 219 22.75 8.20 -4.08
C GLU A 219 22.86 6.94 -3.20
N ARG A 220 21.86 6.66 -2.35
CA ARG A 220 21.87 5.46 -1.49
C ARG A 220 21.59 4.18 -2.26
N ILE A 221 20.96 4.28 -3.44
CA ILE A 221 20.66 3.13 -4.28
C ILE A 221 21.63 3.03 -5.47
N PRO A 222 21.87 1.83 -6.02
CA PRO A 222 22.78 1.63 -7.14
C PRO A 222 22.47 2.54 -8.34
N LEU A 223 23.50 3.00 -9.05
CA LEU A 223 23.37 3.86 -10.25
C LEU A 223 22.43 3.26 -11.30
N ILE A 224 22.46 1.94 -11.48
CA ILE A 224 21.55 1.25 -12.40
C ILE A 224 20.07 1.44 -12.01
N SER A 225 19.75 1.48 -10.72
CA SER A 225 18.38 1.73 -10.22
C SER A 225 17.97 3.16 -10.47
N ARG A 226 18.86 4.13 -10.22
CA ARG A 226 18.64 5.56 -10.50
C ARG A 226 18.32 5.78 -11.97
N ASN A 227 19.17 5.27 -12.86
CA ASN A 227 18.97 5.35 -14.31
C ASN A 227 17.65 4.67 -14.75
N HIS A 228 17.26 3.59 -14.08
CA HIS A 228 15.98 2.93 -14.35
C HIS A 228 14.80 3.82 -13.93
N ALA A 229 14.86 4.43 -12.75
CA ALA A 229 13.83 5.35 -12.27
C ALA A 229 13.64 6.53 -13.23
N SER A 230 14.74 7.15 -13.71
CA SER A 230 14.67 8.22 -14.72
C SER A 230 14.01 7.75 -16.02
N ARG A 231 14.35 6.55 -16.50
CA ARG A 231 13.76 5.97 -17.71
C ARG A 231 12.27 5.69 -17.54
N ILE A 232 11.86 5.17 -16.39
CA ILE A 232 10.44 4.93 -16.07
C ILE A 232 9.68 6.26 -15.99
N ALA A 233 10.22 7.25 -15.28
CA ALA A 233 9.61 8.58 -15.18
C ALA A 233 9.38 9.18 -16.58
N LYS A 234 10.40 9.13 -17.45
CA LYS A 234 10.29 9.60 -18.84
C LYS A 234 9.19 8.85 -19.62
N LYS A 235 9.12 7.52 -19.52
CA LYS A 235 8.06 6.73 -20.18
C LYS A 235 6.66 7.17 -19.74
N ILE A 236 6.47 7.45 -18.46
CA ILE A 236 5.19 7.92 -17.90
C ILE A 236 4.87 9.33 -18.41
N GLU A 237 5.84 10.24 -18.41
CA GLU A 237 5.66 11.61 -18.94
C GLU A 237 5.30 11.58 -20.44
N ASP A 238 5.97 10.74 -21.23
CA ASP A 238 5.68 10.60 -22.66
C ASP A 238 4.29 9.97 -22.88
N ALA A 239 3.88 9.01 -22.05
CA ALA A 239 2.52 8.42 -22.11
C ALA A 239 1.44 9.45 -21.75
N LYS A 240 1.67 10.25 -20.72
CA LYS A 240 0.79 11.35 -20.32
C LYS A 240 0.58 12.33 -21.48
N LYS A 241 1.68 12.81 -22.08
CA LYS A 241 1.62 13.73 -23.23
C LYS A 241 0.84 13.15 -24.41
N ARG A 242 1.03 11.85 -24.72
CA ARG A 242 0.26 11.18 -25.77
C ARG A 242 -1.24 11.16 -25.47
N ASN A 243 -1.63 10.85 -24.23
CA ASN A 243 -3.03 10.82 -23.84
C ASN A 243 -3.67 12.23 -23.89
N GLU A 244 -2.94 13.26 -23.44
CA GLU A 244 -3.40 14.65 -23.50
C GLU A 244 -3.59 15.18 -24.94
N ILE A 245 -2.91 14.59 -25.92
CA ILE A 245 -3.11 14.90 -27.35
C ILE A 245 -4.40 14.23 -27.85
N ILE A 246 -4.59 12.95 -27.54
CA ILE A 246 -5.78 12.18 -27.95
C ILE A 246 -7.07 12.79 -27.38
N ASP A 247 -7.05 13.26 -26.13
CA ASP A 247 -8.23 13.85 -25.49
C ASP A 247 -8.62 15.24 -26.05
N LYS A 248 -7.79 15.83 -26.92
CA LYS A 248 -8.04 17.14 -27.55
C LYS A 248 -8.53 17.05 -29.00
N GLU A 249 -8.47 15.86 -29.60
CA GLU A 249 -9.00 15.56 -30.95
C GLU A 249 -10.43 15.01 -30.86
#